data_AF-A0A1B0AG69-F1
#
_entry.id   AF-A0A1B0AG69-F1
#
_cell.length_a   1.000
_cell.length_b   1.000
_cell.length_c   1.000
_cell.angle_alpha   90.00
_cell.angle_beta   90.00
_cell.angle_gamma   90.00
#
_symmetry.space_group_name_H-M   'P 1'
#
loop_
_entity.id
_entity.type
_entity.pdbx_description
1 polymer ?
#
loop_
_entity_poly.entity_id
_entity_poly.type
_entity_poly.pdbx_seq_one_letter_code
_entity_poly.pdbx_strand_id
1 'polypeptide(L)'
;MLVFKRIASMTHGHGPSLPSAMVKDITRNIKKAVVASSLEEIRAKVSEKFEKLDQLPTIHLDSDGTEIDDEEYFRTLDANAELIAVFPGEHWIDPSHYVAVTNPNDQTDATMTDVAAKTARIKQLVGQLQNNLCNVSVMSDPDLDSLSNMDPNSLVDITGKDFMEQLKDSGRPLCAKRNAQDRINLLKLLKEGAIFCSERYPEDAEAIDMEIRRQLNEETYICRDNNFA
;
A
#
# COMPACT_ATOMS: atom_id res chain seq x y z
N MET A 1 -26.91 -35.28 -3.14
CA MET A 1 -26.14 -36.16 -4.04
C MET A 1 -25.46 -35.27 -5.08
N LEU A 2 -24.38 -34.60 -4.69
CA LEU A 2 -23.58 -33.79 -5.64
C LEU A 2 -22.62 -34.72 -6.36
N VAL A 3 -22.71 -34.70 -7.68
CA VAL A 3 -21.93 -35.52 -8.60
C VAL A 3 -20.49 -35.02 -8.61
N PHE A 4 -19.60 -35.76 -7.93
CA PHE A 4 -18.16 -35.63 -8.08
C PHE A 4 -17.79 -36.03 -9.52
N LYS A 5 -17.57 -35.05 -10.39
CA LYS A 5 -17.09 -35.28 -11.75
C LYS A 5 -15.56 -35.45 -11.72
N ARG A 6 -15.16 -36.72 -11.55
CA ARG A 6 -14.06 -37.40 -12.26
C ARG A 6 -12.74 -36.64 -12.38
N ILE A 7 -11.90 -36.78 -11.35
CA ILE A 7 -10.43 -36.73 -11.48
C ILE A 7 -10.00 -37.88 -12.41
N ALA A 8 -9.54 -37.54 -13.61
CA ALA A 8 -8.87 -38.49 -14.49
C ALA A 8 -7.48 -38.77 -13.92
N SER A 9 -7.30 -40.01 -13.47
CA SER A 9 -6.01 -40.67 -13.27
C SER A 9 -5.58 -41.34 -14.56
N MET A 10 -4.27 -41.37 -14.85
CA MET A 10 -3.48 -42.36 -15.62
C MET A 10 -2.28 -41.64 -16.30
N THR A 11 -1.05 -42.13 -16.43
CA THR A 11 -0.25 -43.29 -16.00
C THR A 11 1.20 -43.03 -16.47
N HIS A 12 2.18 -43.49 -15.71
CA HIS A 12 3.58 -43.84 -16.05
C HIS A 12 4.09 -43.62 -17.50
N GLY A 13 5.18 -42.85 -17.60
CA GLY A 13 6.10 -42.83 -18.74
C GLY A 13 7.15 -41.75 -18.53
N HIS A 14 8.43 -42.13 -18.33
CA HIS A 14 9.55 -41.19 -18.29
C HIS A 14 9.83 -40.75 -19.75
N GLY A 15 8.95 -39.90 -20.27
CA GLY A 15 9.15 -39.07 -21.45
C GLY A 15 9.58 -37.66 -21.01
N PRO A 16 10.05 -36.80 -21.93
CA PRO A 16 10.53 -35.46 -21.57
C PRO A 16 9.44 -34.75 -20.76
N SER A 17 9.78 -34.30 -19.55
CA SER A 17 8.88 -33.55 -18.70
C SER A 17 8.40 -32.34 -19.49
N LEU A 18 7.12 -32.30 -19.82
CA LEU A 18 6.54 -31.14 -20.50
C LEU A 18 6.78 -29.89 -19.64
N PRO A 19 7.19 -28.77 -20.24
CA PRO A 19 7.47 -27.56 -19.51
C PRO A 19 6.21 -27.08 -18.77
N SER A 20 6.35 -26.75 -17.49
CA SER A 20 5.27 -26.24 -16.65
C SER A 20 5.40 -24.73 -16.46
N ALA A 21 4.55 -23.92 -17.08
CA ALA A 21 4.58 -22.49 -16.85
C ALA A 21 3.81 -22.12 -15.56
N MET A 22 4.31 -21.14 -14.83
CA MET A 22 3.61 -20.54 -13.69
C MET A 22 2.81 -19.35 -14.19
N VAL A 23 1.49 -19.49 -14.34
CA VAL A 23 0.62 -18.44 -14.86
C VAL A 23 -0.09 -17.74 -13.71
N LYS A 24 0.01 -16.41 -13.64
CA LYS A 24 -0.64 -15.58 -12.64
C LYS A 24 -1.74 -14.73 -13.29
N ASP A 25 -2.68 -14.26 -12.48
CA ASP A 25 -3.67 -13.26 -12.91
C ASP A 25 -3.01 -11.88 -13.08
N ILE A 26 -3.70 -10.90 -13.70
CA ILE A 26 -3.26 -9.49 -13.72
C ILE A 26 -3.05 -8.92 -12.31
N THR A 27 -3.80 -9.47 -11.35
CA THR A 27 -3.65 -9.15 -9.94
C THR A 27 -2.54 -9.96 -9.27
N ARG A 28 -1.75 -10.81 -9.92
CA ARG A 28 -0.68 -11.66 -9.32
C ARG A 28 -1.03 -12.45 -8.03
N ASN A 29 -2.29 -12.40 -7.58
CA ASN A 29 -2.80 -12.91 -6.31
C ASN A 29 -3.18 -14.37 -6.46
N ILE A 30 -3.66 -14.71 -7.66
CA ILE A 30 -3.91 -16.07 -8.10
C ILE A 30 -2.73 -16.52 -8.95
N LYS A 31 -2.15 -17.66 -8.61
CA LYS A 31 -1.08 -18.33 -9.37
C LYS A 31 -1.46 -19.78 -9.63
N LYS A 32 -1.30 -20.24 -10.88
CA LYS A 32 -1.64 -21.58 -11.32
C LYS A 32 -0.50 -22.16 -12.15
N ALA A 33 -0.04 -23.35 -11.78
CA ALA A 33 0.85 -24.12 -12.65
C ALA A 33 0.06 -24.72 -13.82
N VAL A 34 0.55 -24.50 -15.03
CA VAL A 34 -0.04 -24.98 -16.28
C VAL A 34 1.03 -25.73 -17.06
N VAL A 35 0.78 -27.01 -17.32
CA VAL A 35 1.61 -27.81 -18.22
C VAL A 35 1.05 -27.65 -19.62
N ALA A 36 1.85 -27.14 -20.55
CA ALA A 36 1.45 -26.94 -21.93
C ALA A 36 2.65 -27.16 -22.85
N SER A 37 2.38 -27.70 -24.03
CA SER A 37 3.36 -27.93 -25.09
C SER A 37 3.32 -26.87 -26.18
N SER A 38 2.27 -26.03 -26.20
CA SER A 38 2.12 -24.91 -27.14
C SER A 38 1.45 -23.69 -26.51
N LEU A 39 1.56 -22.54 -27.20
CA LEU A 39 0.92 -21.28 -26.80
C LEU A 39 -0.61 -21.36 -26.87
N GLU A 40 -1.16 -22.09 -27.84
CA GLU A 40 -2.61 -22.32 -27.93
C GLU A 40 -3.11 -23.19 -26.76
N GLU A 41 -2.35 -24.22 -26.39
CA GLU A 41 -2.70 -25.13 -25.30
C GLU A 41 -2.67 -24.41 -23.94
N ILE A 42 -1.67 -23.54 -23.70
CA ILE A 42 -1.62 -22.77 -22.45
C ILE A 42 -2.80 -21.80 -22.36
N ARG A 43 -3.17 -21.09 -23.45
CA ARG A 43 -4.33 -20.16 -23.44
C ARG A 43 -5.63 -20.89 -23.11
N ALA A 44 -5.86 -22.07 -23.69
CA ALA A 44 -7.04 -22.88 -23.40
C ALA A 44 -7.06 -23.39 -21.95
N LYS A 45 -5.93 -23.93 -21.45
CA LYS A 45 -5.83 -24.45 -20.07
C LYS A 45 -5.92 -23.35 -19.02
N VAL A 46 -5.41 -22.16 -19.33
CA VAL A 46 -5.52 -20.98 -18.46
C VAL A 46 -6.98 -20.53 -18.39
N SER A 47 -7.66 -20.41 -19.53
CA SER A 47 -9.10 -20.09 -19.56
C SER A 47 -9.93 -21.03 -18.67
N GLU A 48 -9.68 -22.34 -18.75
CA GLU A 48 -10.34 -23.34 -17.89
C GLU A 48 -9.97 -23.19 -16.40
N LYS A 49 -8.67 -23.03 -16.08
CA LYS A 49 -8.18 -22.93 -14.69
C LYS A 49 -8.56 -21.65 -13.96
N PHE A 50 -8.81 -20.58 -14.71
CA PHE A 50 -9.25 -19.28 -14.20
C PHE A 50 -10.77 -19.11 -14.31
N GLU A 51 -11.52 -20.18 -14.64
CA GLU A 51 -12.99 -20.21 -14.70
C GLU A 51 -13.58 -19.21 -15.72
N LYS A 52 -12.80 -18.81 -16.72
CA LYS A 52 -13.15 -17.84 -17.78
C LYS A 52 -13.26 -18.54 -19.15
N LEU A 53 -14.04 -19.63 -19.22
CA LEU A 53 -14.14 -20.55 -20.37
C LEU A 53 -14.53 -19.90 -21.71
N ASP A 54 -15.24 -18.77 -21.67
CA ASP A 54 -15.69 -18.05 -22.87
C ASP A 54 -14.65 -17.04 -23.40
N GLN A 55 -13.47 -16.95 -22.77
CA GLN A 55 -12.46 -15.96 -23.09
C GLN A 55 -11.06 -16.58 -23.14
N LEU A 56 -10.36 -16.36 -24.25
CA LEU A 56 -8.95 -16.71 -24.38
C LEU A 56 -8.09 -15.53 -23.90
N PRO A 57 -7.18 -15.74 -22.95
CA PRO A 57 -6.27 -14.69 -22.50
C PRO A 57 -5.13 -14.49 -23.49
N THR A 58 -4.58 -13.28 -23.53
CA THR A 58 -3.21 -13.05 -24.01
C THR A 58 -2.23 -13.39 -22.89
N ILE A 59 -1.06 -13.90 -23.27
CA ILE A 59 -0.04 -14.35 -22.31
C ILE A 59 1.12 -13.38 -22.39
N HIS A 60 1.52 -12.83 -21.25
CA HIS A 60 2.61 -11.87 -21.15
C HIS A 60 3.67 -12.39 -20.17
N LEU A 61 4.92 -11.95 -20.31
CA LEU A 61 5.94 -12.17 -19.28
C LEU A 61 5.61 -11.40 -18.02
N ASP A 62 5.84 -12.02 -16.85
CA ASP A 62 5.65 -11.31 -15.58
C ASP A 62 6.69 -10.23 -15.34
N SER A 63 7.90 -10.37 -15.90
CA SER A 63 9.04 -9.47 -15.69
C SER A 63 8.85 -8.07 -16.26
N ASP A 64 8.32 -7.98 -17.47
CA ASP A 64 8.34 -6.74 -18.27
C ASP A 64 7.07 -6.55 -19.12
N GLY A 65 6.15 -7.51 -19.12
CA GLY A 65 4.88 -7.40 -19.83
C GLY A 65 4.95 -7.64 -21.32
N THR A 66 6.08 -8.13 -21.84
CA THR A 66 6.19 -8.54 -23.24
C THR A 66 5.12 -9.58 -23.55
N GLU A 67 4.29 -9.28 -24.55
CA GLU A 67 3.29 -10.23 -25.05
C GLU A 67 4.01 -11.39 -25.74
N ILE A 68 3.55 -12.61 -25.45
CA ILE A 68 3.97 -13.81 -26.15
C ILE A 68 2.89 -14.13 -27.17
N ASP A 69 3.12 -13.68 -28.39
CA ASP A 69 2.30 -13.93 -29.58
C ASP A 69 2.90 -15.01 -30.49
N ASP A 70 4.21 -15.25 -30.41
CA ASP A 70 4.93 -16.25 -31.20
C ASP A 70 5.25 -17.57 -30.47
N GLU A 71 4.96 -18.68 -31.14
CA GLU A 71 5.21 -20.06 -30.65
C GLU A 71 6.71 -20.38 -30.51
N GLU A 72 7.57 -19.74 -31.31
CA GLU A 72 9.03 -19.90 -31.19
C GLU A 72 9.53 -19.31 -29.89
N TYR A 73 9.05 -18.12 -29.52
CA TYR A 73 9.41 -17.47 -28.27
C TYR A 73 8.95 -18.29 -27.06
N PHE A 74 7.69 -18.76 -27.08
CA PHE A 74 7.13 -19.60 -26.01
C PHE A 74 8.00 -20.84 -25.71
N ARG A 75 8.57 -21.47 -26.74
CA ARG A 75 9.43 -22.66 -26.60
C ARG A 75 10.81 -22.37 -26.03
N THR A 76 11.27 -21.12 -26.08
CA THR A 76 12.55 -20.71 -25.47
C THR A 76 12.43 -20.44 -23.97
N LEU A 77 11.21 -20.35 -23.44
CA LEU A 77 10.98 -20.08 -22.03
C LEU A 77 11.33 -21.26 -21.14
N ASP A 78 11.86 -20.94 -19.96
CA ASP A 78 12.18 -21.95 -18.96
C ASP A 78 10.91 -22.66 -18.45
N ALA A 79 11.07 -23.90 -18.01
CA ALA A 79 10.00 -24.73 -17.44
C ALA A 79 9.46 -24.23 -16.08
N ASN A 80 9.83 -23.03 -15.66
CA ASN A 80 9.35 -22.32 -14.48
C ASN A 80 9.11 -20.83 -14.79
N ALA A 81 8.98 -20.47 -16.06
CA ALA A 81 8.70 -19.11 -16.48
C ALA A 81 7.43 -18.60 -15.80
N GLU A 82 7.52 -17.38 -15.27
CA GLU A 82 6.40 -16.68 -14.66
C GLU A 82 5.69 -15.85 -15.75
N LEU A 83 4.44 -16.20 -16.00
CA LEU A 83 3.61 -15.61 -17.03
C LEU A 83 2.38 -14.96 -16.40
N ILE A 84 1.83 -13.98 -17.09
CA ILE A 84 0.60 -13.29 -16.72
C ILE A 84 -0.45 -13.58 -17.79
N ALA A 85 -1.62 -14.05 -17.36
CA ALA A 85 -2.80 -14.16 -18.19
C ALA A 85 -3.58 -12.85 -18.15
N VAL A 86 -3.77 -12.23 -19.31
CA VAL A 86 -4.54 -11.00 -19.47
C VAL A 86 -5.78 -11.34 -20.28
N PHE A 87 -6.96 -11.24 -19.67
CA PHE A 87 -8.22 -11.54 -20.35
C PHE A 87 -8.71 -10.33 -21.16
N PRO A 88 -9.63 -10.52 -22.13
CA PRO A 88 -10.26 -9.43 -22.84
C PRO A 88 -10.83 -8.35 -21.90
N GLY A 89 -10.39 -7.10 -22.08
CA GLY A 89 -10.76 -5.97 -21.22
C GLY A 89 -9.81 -5.72 -20.04
N GLU A 90 -8.80 -6.56 -19.87
CA GLU A 90 -7.71 -6.38 -18.92
C GLU A 90 -6.44 -5.93 -19.66
N HIS A 91 -5.49 -5.36 -18.91
CA HIS A 91 -4.17 -4.99 -19.41
C HIS A 91 -3.11 -5.57 -18.49
N TRP A 92 -1.93 -5.88 -19.02
CA TRP A 92 -0.78 -6.21 -18.18
C TRP A 92 -0.41 -5.00 -17.33
N ILE A 93 -0.07 -5.25 -16.06
CA ILE A 93 0.24 -4.21 -15.07
C ILE A 93 1.64 -4.48 -14.53
N ASP A 94 2.49 -3.46 -14.54
CA ASP A 94 3.86 -3.56 -14.06
C ASP A 94 3.91 -4.06 -12.59
N PRO A 95 4.87 -4.93 -12.21
CA PRO A 95 5.06 -5.37 -10.83
C PRO A 95 5.17 -4.21 -9.84
N SER A 96 5.77 -3.09 -10.26
CA SER A 96 5.93 -1.86 -9.47
C SER A 96 4.61 -1.12 -9.29
N HIS A 97 3.63 -1.35 -10.16
CA HIS A 97 2.30 -0.72 -10.14
C HIS A 97 1.24 -1.64 -9.51
N TYR A 98 1.62 -2.82 -9.03
CA TYR A 98 0.69 -3.83 -8.53
C TYR A 98 -0.12 -3.38 -7.29
N VAL A 99 0.40 -2.42 -6.50
CA VAL A 99 -0.34 -1.80 -5.39
C VAL A 99 -1.35 -0.72 -5.83
N ALA A 100 -1.38 -0.36 -7.12
CA ALA A 100 -2.25 0.69 -7.66
C ALA A 100 -3.58 0.16 -8.24
N VAL A 101 -3.82 -1.16 -8.26
CA VAL A 101 -5.03 -1.75 -8.86
C VAL A 101 -6.21 -1.73 -7.88
N THR A 102 -6.58 -0.53 -7.46
CA THR A 102 -7.98 -0.21 -7.16
C THR A 102 -8.51 0.97 -7.96
N ASN A 103 -7.73 1.58 -8.86
CA ASN A 103 -8.21 2.70 -9.66
C ASN A 103 -8.00 2.49 -11.16
N PRO A 104 -9.10 2.38 -11.95
CA PRO A 104 -9.05 2.49 -13.38
C PRO A 104 -8.94 3.97 -13.75
N ASN A 105 -7.71 4.45 -13.96
CA ASN A 105 -7.36 5.50 -14.93
C ASN A 105 -5.91 5.91 -14.72
N ASP A 106 -5.02 5.40 -15.56
CA ASP A 106 -3.76 6.09 -15.81
C ASP A 106 -3.37 5.93 -17.28
N GLN A 107 -3.69 6.95 -18.08
CA GLN A 107 -2.97 7.25 -19.31
C GLN A 107 -2.58 8.74 -19.27
N THR A 108 -1.26 8.92 -19.27
CA THR A 108 -0.43 10.02 -19.78
C THR A 108 -1.14 11.23 -20.41
N ASP A 109 -0.80 12.45 -19.97
CA ASP A 109 0.06 13.40 -20.71
C ASP A 109 0.04 14.78 -20.01
N ALA A 110 1.18 15.45 -20.01
CA ALA A 110 1.37 16.77 -19.44
C ALA A 110 0.64 17.82 -20.27
N THR A 111 -0.24 18.61 -19.64
CA THR A 111 -0.40 20.09 -19.77
C THR A 111 -1.80 20.55 -19.32
N MET A 112 -1.86 21.53 -18.41
CA MET A 112 -3.05 22.27 -17.93
C MET A 112 -4.19 21.49 -17.24
N THR A 113 -4.17 20.15 -17.22
CA THR A 113 -5.15 19.25 -16.59
C THR A 113 -4.79 18.79 -15.17
N ASP A 114 -3.62 19.20 -14.68
CA ASP A 114 -2.95 18.68 -13.49
C ASP A 114 -3.73 18.89 -12.18
N VAL A 115 -4.39 20.03 -11.97
CA VAL A 115 -5.10 20.28 -10.70
C VAL A 115 -6.30 19.35 -10.55
N ALA A 116 -7.05 19.09 -11.62
CA ALA A 116 -8.22 18.22 -11.56
C ALA A 116 -7.82 16.74 -11.41
N ALA A 117 -6.78 16.30 -12.13
CA ALA A 117 -6.23 14.95 -12.01
C ALA A 117 -5.58 14.71 -10.63
N LYS A 118 -4.80 15.69 -10.14
CA LYS A 118 -4.21 15.66 -8.80
C LYS A 118 -5.28 15.69 -7.72
N THR A 119 -6.32 16.51 -7.89
CA THR A 119 -7.47 16.51 -6.99
C THR A 119 -8.17 15.15 -7.01
N ALA A 120 -8.42 14.55 -8.18
CA ALA A 120 -9.02 13.22 -8.33
C ALA A 120 -8.19 12.12 -7.64
N ARG A 121 -6.86 12.15 -7.82
CA ARG A 121 -5.91 11.25 -7.17
C ARG A 121 -5.97 11.41 -5.65
N ILE A 122 -6.01 12.66 -5.17
CA ILE A 122 -6.19 12.95 -3.75
C ILE A 122 -7.54 12.47 -3.23
N LYS A 123 -8.65 12.57 -4.00
CA LYS A 123 -9.94 12.00 -3.59
C LYS A 123 -9.83 10.49 -3.36
N GLN A 124 -9.13 9.80 -4.25
CA GLN A 124 -8.91 8.36 -4.13
C GLN A 124 -8.03 8.00 -2.94
N LEU A 125 -6.94 8.72 -2.74
CA LEU A 125 -6.05 8.52 -1.58
C LEU A 125 -6.78 8.77 -0.25
N VAL A 126 -7.59 9.82 -0.19
CA VAL A 126 -8.42 10.11 0.98
C VAL A 126 -9.50 9.04 1.17
N GLY A 127 -10.13 8.55 0.11
CA GLY A 127 -11.08 7.43 0.19
C GLY A 127 -10.44 6.12 0.70
N GLN A 128 -9.20 5.85 0.30
CA GLN A 128 -8.43 4.71 0.82
C GLN A 128 -8.11 4.88 2.31
N LEU A 129 -7.76 6.09 2.75
CA LEU A 129 -7.54 6.40 4.17
C LEU A 129 -8.84 6.33 4.98
N GLN A 130 -9.97 6.77 4.41
CA GLN A 130 -11.30 6.66 5.01
C GLN A 130 -11.71 5.21 5.26
N ASN A 131 -11.42 4.32 4.31
CA ASN A 131 -11.74 2.90 4.45
C ASN A 131 -10.82 2.20 5.46
N ASN A 132 -9.53 2.55 5.47
CA ASN A 132 -8.58 2.02 6.44
C ASN A 132 -7.38 2.96 6.63
N LEU A 133 -7.23 3.51 7.84
CA LEU A 133 -6.10 4.39 8.19
C LEU A 133 -4.74 3.70 8.05
N CYS A 134 -4.65 2.37 8.16
CA CYS A 134 -3.40 1.62 8.00
C CYS A 134 -2.82 1.71 6.59
N ASN A 135 -3.62 2.11 5.60
CA ASN A 135 -3.17 2.30 4.23
C ASN A 135 -2.09 3.38 4.12
N VAL A 136 -2.01 4.32 5.09
CA VAL A 136 -0.96 5.35 5.13
C VAL A 136 0.46 4.76 5.11
N SER A 137 0.66 3.57 5.69
CA SER A 137 1.97 2.93 5.79
C SER A 137 2.43 2.28 4.48
N VAL A 138 1.53 2.09 3.52
CA VAL A 138 1.79 1.42 2.23
C VAL A 138 1.65 2.40 1.06
N MET A 139 1.48 3.69 1.33
CA MET A 139 1.45 4.74 0.32
C MET A 139 2.87 5.06 -0.17
N SER A 140 2.97 5.46 -1.43
CA SER A 140 4.25 5.88 -2.01
C SER A 140 4.65 7.26 -1.48
N ASP A 141 5.94 7.55 -1.36
CA ASP A 141 6.46 8.88 -1.00
C ASP A 141 5.84 10.05 -1.79
N PRO A 142 5.64 9.99 -3.13
CA PRO A 142 4.97 11.06 -3.88
C PRO A 142 3.48 11.25 -3.52
N ASP A 143 2.82 10.21 -3.04
CA ASP A 143 1.43 10.26 -2.61
C ASP A 143 1.32 10.93 -1.23
N LEU A 144 2.26 10.60 -0.34
CA LEU A 144 2.40 11.24 0.97
C LEU A 144 2.74 12.72 0.84
N ASP A 145 3.63 13.09 -0.08
CA ASP A 145 3.96 14.49 -0.34
C ASP A 145 2.76 15.25 -0.94
N SER A 146 2.01 14.61 -1.82
CA SER A 146 0.78 15.19 -2.40
C SER A 146 -0.34 15.39 -1.37
N LEU A 147 -0.48 14.47 -0.41
CA LEU A 147 -1.41 14.59 0.71
C LEU A 147 -0.96 15.64 1.73
N SER A 148 0.34 15.72 1.98
CA SER A 148 0.97 16.69 2.90
C SER A 148 0.78 18.14 2.43
N ASN A 149 0.91 18.38 1.13
CA ASN A 149 0.85 19.72 0.53
C ASN A 149 -0.58 20.20 0.21
N MET A 150 -1.61 19.47 0.64
CA MET A 150 -3.01 19.79 0.35
C MET A 150 -3.62 20.76 1.36
N ASP A 151 -4.45 21.70 0.87
CA ASP A 151 -5.21 22.57 1.75
C ASP A 151 -6.37 21.81 2.43
N PRO A 152 -6.48 21.83 3.78
CA PRO A 152 -7.53 21.11 4.50
C PRO A 152 -8.95 21.56 4.13
N ASN A 153 -9.16 22.81 3.72
CA ASN A 153 -10.49 23.32 3.41
C ASN A 153 -10.97 22.82 2.05
N SER A 154 -10.05 22.58 1.11
CA SER A 154 -10.37 22.01 -0.21
C SER A 154 -10.83 20.54 -0.15
N LEU A 155 -10.52 19.82 0.93
CA LEU A 155 -10.92 18.41 1.12
C LEU A 155 -12.32 18.26 1.72
N VAL A 156 -12.88 19.31 2.31
CA VAL A 156 -14.21 19.26 2.98
C VAL A 156 -15.30 18.87 1.98
N ASP A 157 -15.20 19.39 0.76
CA ASP A 157 -16.13 19.13 -0.34
C ASP A 157 -16.05 17.70 -0.88
N ILE A 158 -14.96 16.99 -0.60
CA ILE A 158 -14.61 15.70 -1.18
C ILE A 158 -14.87 14.56 -0.19
N THR A 159 -14.53 14.81 1.05
CA THR A 159 -14.42 13.82 2.13
C THR A 159 -15.62 13.89 3.07
N GLY A 160 -16.41 14.97 2.97
CA GLY A 160 -17.49 15.28 3.89
C GLY A 160 -16.95 15.91 5.17
N LYS A 161 -17.71 16.88 5.70
CA LYS A 161 -17.35 17.61 6.91
C LYS A 161 -17.17 16.68 8.12
N ASP A 162 -18.00 15.64 8.21
CA ASP A 162 -18.05 14.72 9.35
C ASP A 162 -16.78 13.88 9.51
N PHE A 163 -16.23 13.34 8.40
CA PHE A 163 -14.97 12.61 8.47
C PHE A 163 -13.80 13.53 8.82
N MET A 164 -13.79 14.76 8.29
CA MET A 164 -12.72 15.69 8.60
C MET A 164 -12.76 16.14 10.07
N GLU A 165 -13.95 16.30 10.65
CA GLU A 165 -14.11 16.52 12.09
C GLU A 165 -13.64 15.31 12.90
N GLN A 166 -13.99 14.08 12.50
CA GLN A 166 -13.48 12.86 13.16
C GLN A 166 -11.97 12.70 13.03
N LEU A 167 -11.37 13.02 11.88
CA LEU A 167 -9.93 12.98 11.68
C LEU A 167 -9.23 14.04 12.53
N LYS A 168 -9.79 15.25 12.59
CA LYS A 168 -9.30 16.31 13.49
C LYS A 168 -9.39 15.88 14.95
N ASP A 169 -10.51 15.30 15.37
CA ASP A 169 -10.72 14.89 16.75
C ASP A 169 -9.87 13.67 17.15
N SER A 170 -9.62 12.74 16.24
CA SER A 170 -8.66 11.63 16.45
C SER A 170 -7.19 12.09 16.45
N GLY A 171 -6.88 13.18 15.76
CA GLY A 171 -5.55 13.81 15.78
C GLY A 171 -5.27 14.64 17.04
N ARG A 172 -6.31 15.16 17.73
CA ARG A 172 -6.16 16.00 18.94
C ARG A 172 -5.39 15.30 20.07
N PRO A 173 -5.66 14.02 20.43
CA PRO A 173 -4.87 13.30 21.42
C PRO A 173 -3.39 13.17 21.03
N LEU A 174 -3.11 12.93 19.74
CA LEU A 174 -1.76 12.76 19.23
C LEU A 174 -0.97 14.07 19.23
N CYS A 175 -1.60 15.19 18.87
CA CYS A 175 -0.96 16.50 18.96
C CYS A 175 -0.74 16.91 20.42
N ALA A 176 -1.69 16.62 21.31
CA ALA A 176 -1.53 16.85 22.75
C ALA A 176 -0.36 16.03 23.32
N LYS A 177 -0.22 14.77 22.91
CA LYS A 177 0.91 13.90 23.29
C LYS A 177 2.26 14.44 22.79
N ARG A 178 2.32 14.90 21.53
CA ARG A 178 3.54 15.52 20.98
C ARG A 178 3.91 16.81 21.73
N ASN A 179 2.94 17.70 21.95
CA ASN A 179 3.16 18.96 22.66
C ASN A 179 3.60 18.72 24.12
N ALA A 180 3.00 17.76 24.82
CA ALA A 180 3.42 17.36 26.16
C ALA A 180 4.85 16.80 26.15
N GLN A 181 5.19 15.99 25.14
CA GLN A 181 6.55 15.46 24.98
C GLN A 181 7.59 16.56 24.75
N ASP A 182 7.27 17.56 23.92
CA ASP A 182 8.16 18.70 23.65
C ASP A 182 8.35 19.55 24.92
N ARG A 183 7.27 19.78 25.68
CA ARG A 183 7.34 20.47 26.98
C ARG A 183 8.17 19.70 28.00
N ILE A 184 8.03 18.37 28.08
CA ILE A 184 8.87 17.51 28.93
C ILE A 184 10.34 17.62 28.51
N ASN A 185 10.64 17.61 27.22
CA ASN A 185 12.01 17.73 26.72
C ASN A 185 12.62 19.08 27.09
N LEU A 186 11.84 20.17 26.98
CA LEU A 186 12.27 21.50 27.41
C LEU A 186 12.56 21.55 28.93
N LEU A 187 11.68 20.97 29.76
CA LEU A 187 11.89 20.88 31.21
C LEU A 187 13.13 20.05 31.57
N LYS A 188 13.43 18.99 30.81
CA LYS A 188 14.68 18.20 30.97
C LYS A 188 15.92 19.04 30.62
N LEU A 189 15.89 19.78 29.51
CA LEU A 189 17.00 20.67 29.13
C LEU A 189 17.23 21.78 30.16
N LEU A 190 16.14 22.33 30.73
CA LEU A 190 16.21 23.29 31.83
C LEU A 190 16.85 22.67 33.08
N LYS A 191 16.46 21.44 33.42
CA LYS A 191 17.05 20.67 34.54
C LYS A 191 18.53 20.33 34.33
N GLU A 192 18.92 19.99 33.10
CA GLU A 192 20.30 19.69 32.72
C GLU A 192 21.19 20.94 32.67
N GLY A 193 20.63 22.14 32.89
CA GLY A 193 21.37 23.39 32.98
C GLY A 193 21.73 24.01 31.64
N ALA A 194 21.15 23.52 30.54
CA ALA A 194 21.42 24.03 29.18
C ALA A 194 20.95 25.49 28.97
N ILE A 195 20.05 25.99 29.82
CA ILE A 195 19.46 27.34 29.73
C ILE A 195 19.69 28.16 31.03
N PHE A 196 19.90 27.49 32.17
CA PHE A 196 20.21 28.14 33.46
C PHE A 196 21.52 27.59 34.05
N CYS A 197 22.52 28.45 34.19
CA CYS A 197 23.67 28.16 35.05
C CYS A 197 23.29 28.47 36.51
N SER A 198 23.31 27.45 37.37
CA SER A 198 23.21 27.60 38.84
C SER A 198 24.19 28.66 39.40
N GLU A 199 25.31 28.89 38.70
CA GLU A 199 26.27 29.95 39.00
C GLU A 199 25.74 31.39 38.91
N ARG A 200 24.64 31.64 38.17
CA ARG A 200 24.16 33.01 37.89
C ARG A 200 23.07 33.49 38.85
N TYR A 201 22.31 32.56 39.46
CA TYR A 201 21.23 32.83 40.42
C TYR A 201 21.16 31.70 41.48
N PRO A 202 22.15 31.61 42.40
CA PRO A 202 22.26 30.50 43.33
C PRO A 202 21.16 30.48 44.40
N GLU A 203 20.60 31.64 44.75
CA GLU A 203 19.61 31.80 45.81
C GLU A 203 18.24 31.21 45.42
N ASP A 204 17.91 31.25 44.13
CA ASP A 204 16.64 30.74 43.58
C ASP A 204 16.80 29.36 42.91
N ALA A 205 18.02 28.84 42.81
CA ALA A 205 18.32 27.61 42.06
C ALA A 205 17.55 26.39 42.58
N GLU A 206 17.46 26.23 43.91
CA GLU A 206 16.68 25.13 44.51
C GLU A 206 15.17 25.29 44.28
N ALA A 207 14.64 26.52 44.34
CA ALA A 207 13.23 26.79 44.10
C ALA A 207 12.86 26.49 42.64
N ILE A 208 13.72 26.86 41.70
CA ILE A 208 13.56 26.60 40.27
C ILE A 208 13.63 25.09 39.97
N ASP A 209 14.62 24.38 40.52
CA ASP A 209 14.74 22.93 40.35
C ASP A 209 13.56 22.17 40.97
N MET A 210 13.06 22.61 42.13
CA MET A 210 11.85 22.04 42.75
C MET A 210 10.62 22.21 41.85
N GLU A 211 10.44 23.40 41.26
CA GLU A 211 9.32 23.69 40.36
C GLU A 211 9.41 22.91 39.05
N ILE A 212 10.60 22.78 38.46
CA ILE A 212 10.84 21.94 37.27
C ILE A 212 10.50 20.48 37.56
N ARG A 213 10.90 19.95 38.73
CA ARG A 213 10.57 18.58 39.13
C ARG A 213 9.07 18.39 39.34
N ARG A 214 8.40 19.37 39.94
CA ARG A 214 6.93 19.34 40.11
C ARG A 214 6.22 19.26 38.77
N GLN A 215 6.56 20.14 37.84
CA GLN A 215 5.97 20.17 36.50
C GLN A 215 6.27 18.90 35.69
N LEU A 216 7.49 18.35 35.78
CA LEU A 216 7.85 17.09 35.13
C LEU A 216 7.00 15.92 35.64
N ASN A 217 6.75 15.86 36.95
CA ASN A 217 5.93 14.80 37.54
C ASN A 217 4.46 14.93 37.12
N GLU A 218 3.91 16.15 37.12
CA GLU A 218 2.54 16.41 36.66
C GLU A 218 2.35 16.03 35.18
N GLU A 219 3.31 16.39 34.35
CA GLU A 219 3.29 16.10 32.92
C GLU A 219 3.43 14.62 32.58
N THR A 220 4.33 13.95 33.30
CA THR A 220 4.53 12.50 33.13
C THR A 220 3.28 11.72 33.56
N TYR A 221 2.56 12.20 34.58
CA TYR A 221 1.32 11.60 35.04
C TYR A 221 0.20 11.74 33.99
N ILE A 222 -0.01 12.95 33.45
CA ILE A 222 -1.00 13.21 32.40
C ILE A 222 -0.73 12.37 31.13
N CYS A 223 0.54 12.22 30.72
CA CYS A 223 0.86 11.35 29.57
C CYS A 223 0.63 9.85 29.83
N ARG A 224 0.68 9.39 31.10
CA ARG A 224 0.51 7.98 31.45
C ARG A 224 -0.95 7.55 31.43
N ASP A 225 -1.84 8.39 31.91
CA ASP A 225 -3.29 8.12 31.94
C ASP A 225 -3.92 8.14 30.53
N ASN A 226 -3.35 8.91 29.59
CA ASN A 226 -3.82 8.97 28.20
C ASN A 226 -3.36 7.78 27.30
N ASN A 227 -2.60 6.80 27.81
CA ASN A 227 -2.22 5.59 27.05
C ASN A 227 -3.17 4.39 27.25
N PHE A 228 -4.25 4.54 28.04
CA PHE A 228 -5.22 3.47 28.35
C PHE A 228 -6.59 3.62 27.67
N ALA A 229 -6.74 4.54 26.72
CA ALA A 229 -7.97 4.73 25.93
C ALA A 229 -7.72 4.43 24.44
#